data_AF-A0A3E2D830-F1
#
_entry.id   AF-A0A3E2D830-F1
#
_cell.length_a   1.000
_cell.length_b   1.000
_cell.length_c   1.000
_cell.angle_alpha   90.00
_cell.angle_beta   90.00
_cell.angle_gamma   90.00
#
_symmetry.space_group_name_H-M   'P 1'
#
loop_
_entity.id
_entity.type
_entity.pdbx_description
1 polymer ?
#
loop_
_entity_poly.entity_id
_entity_poly.type
_entity_poly.pdbx_seq_one_letter_code
_entity_poly.pdbx_strand_id
1 'polypeptide(L)'
;MDDLVGMTVFGSHHSKIGGLRNQNPPQRKECLMTEVEAQGWEGSPGEMAGLTQLARIAWEEWEEYAPTAFSMIKDPRTFFSSLGERAQEEETRLAAAMQGPDKPGESTIAKAGRIQQAMNAAREQVIVGMCRPPADLMEDNSDELLDDPEWVKTWVKGVDYYLLPWVEEEPDPEEDEEMYELYWLLISRKYEAQERMANKQKEHEKLVVRCREFLGDDAIPIGFE
;
A
#
# COMPACT_ATOMS: atom_id res chain seq x y z
N MET A 1 -68.18 -14.85 -39.37
CA MET A 1 -68.49 -16.01 -38.51
C MET A 1 -67.21 -16.79 -38.42
N ASP A 2 -66.61 -16.65 -37.23
CA ASP A 2 -65.73 -17.60 -36.54
C ASP A 2 -64.36 -17.90 -37.17
N ASP A 3 -63.24 -17.96 -36.46
CA ASP A 3 -62.80 -17.37 -35.19
C ASP A 3 -61.29 -17.71 -35.07
N LEU A 4 -60.58 -16.94 -34.25
CA LEU A 4 -59.39 -17.26 -33.42
C LEU A 4 -58.63 -18.61 -33.66
N VAL A 5 -57.29 -18.71 -33.68
CA VAL A 5 -56.31 -18.36 -32.65
C VAL A 5 -54.90 -18.42 -33.28
N GLY A 6 -54.09 -17.40 -33.05
CA GLY A 6 -52.64 -17.44 -33.29
C GLY A 6 -51.94 -16.50 -32.32
N MET A 7 -51.83 -16.93 -31.06
CA MET A 7 -51.12 -16.26 -29.97
C MET A 7 -49.69 -15.86 -30.38
N THR A 8 -49.42 -14.56 -30.48
CA THR A 8 -48.08 -14.02 -30.22
C THR A 8 -48.20 -13.11 -29.00
N VAL A 9 -47.71 -13.64 -27.88
CA VAL A 9 -47.68 -13.03 -26.57
C VAL A 9 -46.50 -12.06 -26.51
N PHE A 10 -46.84 -10.80 -26.21
CA PHE A 10 -46.12 -9.79 -25.41
C PHE A 10 -44.69 -9.41 -25.84
N GLY A 11 -44.29 -8.14 -25.83
CA GLY A 11 -44.90 -6.95 -25.27
C GLY A 11 -43.79 -5.90 -25.24
N SER A 12 -43.92 -4.91 -26.11
CA SER A 12 -43.03 -3.75 -26.17
C SER A 12 -43.23 -2.91 -24.91
N HIS A 13 -42.22 -2.87 -24.03
CA HIS A 13 -42.28 -2.09 -22.81
C HIS A 13 -41.77 -0.66 -23.02
N HIS A 14 -42.59 0.28 -22.54
CA HIS A 14 -42.38 1.71 -22.51
C HIS A 14 -41.18 2.16 -21.65
N SER A 15 -40.54 3.22 -22.14
CA SER A 15 -39.67 4.25 -21.55
C SER A 15 -39.46 4.38 -20.02
N LYS A 16 -38.15 4.64 -19.73
CA LYS A 16 -37.52 5.58 -18.76
C LYS A 16 -37.91 5.43 -17.28
N ILE A 17 -36.94 5.22 -16.37
CA ILE A 17 -36.23 6.25 -15.56
C ILE A 17 -35.08 5.61 -14.72
N GLY A 18 -33.95 6.32 -14.61
CA GLY A 18 -33.10 6.36 -13.40
C GLY A 18 -32.00 5.30 -13.22
N GLY A 19 -30.74 5.73 -13.30
CA GLY A 19 -29.61 4.92 -12.81
C GLY A 19 -28.26 5.25 -13.44
N LEU A 20 -27.80 6.50 -13.32
CA LEU A 20 -26.39 6.84 -13.53
C LEU A 20 -25.57 6.10 -12.47
N ARG A 21 -25.02 4.93 -12.81
CA ARG A 21 -24.02 4.27 -11.98
C ARG A 21 -22.70 5.00 -12.20
N ASN A 22 -22.49 6.01 -11.35
CA ASN A 22 -21.29 6.80 -11.27
C ASN A 22 -20.08 5.87 -11.06
N GLN A 23 -19.09 6.03 -11.94
CA GLN A 23 -17.77 5.45 -11.81
C GLN A 23 -17.11 6.17 -10.62
N ASN A 24 -17.07 5.54 -9.45
CA ASN A 24 -16.30 6.06 -8.34
C ASN A 24 -14.90 5.43 -8.43
N PRO A 25 -13.83 6.20 -8.71
CA PRO A 25 -12.47 5.70 -8.51
C PRO A 25 -12.29 5.34 -7.02
N PRO A 26 -11.36 4.43 -6.67
CA PRO A 26 -11.16 4.03 -5.28
C PRO A 26 -10.89 5.29 -4.46
N GLN A 27 -11.80 5.55 -3.52
CA GLN A 27 -11.76 6.71 -2.65
C GLN A 27 -10.43 6.68 -1.91
N ARG A 28 -9.59 7.70 -2.14
CA ARG A 28 -8.48 8.00 -1.23
C ARG A 28 -9.07 8.02 0.17
N LYS A 29 -8.49 7.26 1.09
CA LYS A 29 -8.74 7.43 2.52
C LYS A 29 -8.37 8.88 2.83
N GLU A 30 -9.37 9.74 2.93
CA GLU A 30 -9.22 11.08 3.47
C GLU A 30 -8.64 10.91 4.87
N CYS A 31 -7.43 11.42 5.06
CA CYS A 31 -6.80 11.54 6.36
C CYS A 31 -7.62 12.54 7.19
N LEU A 32 -8.73 12.05 7.73
CA LEU A 32 -9.49 12.70 8.79
C LEU A 32 -8.88 12.18 10.09
N MET A 33 -7.95 12.97 10.62
CA MET A 33 -7.53 12.90 12.01
C MET A 33 -8.77 13.14 12.89
N THR A 34 -9.50 12.08 13.20
CA THR A 34 -10.47 12.04 14.30
C THR A 34 -10.09 10.92 15.23
N GLU A 35 -9.96 11.31 16.49
CA GLU A 35 -9.43 10.52 17.60
C GLU A 35 -10.11 9.16 17.76
N VAL A 36 -9.33 8.24 18.33
CA VAL A 36 -9.69 6.97 18.95
C VAL A 36 -9.70 5.75 18.03
N GLU A 37 -8.50 5.16 17.89
CA GLU A 37 -8.29 3.71 18.10
C GLU A 37 -6.82 3.46 18.46
N ALA A 38 -6.51 3.76 19.72
CA ALA A 38 -5.24 3.44 20.34
C ALA A 38 -5.24 1.96 20.75
N GLN A 39 -4.68 1.10 19.91
CA GLN A 39 -4.17 -0.22 20.30
C GLN A 39 -3.26 -0.77 19.19
N GLY A 40 -1.95 -0.53 19.34
CA GLY A 40 -0.91 -1.26 18.62
C GLY A 40 0.02 -0.45 17.72
N TRP A 41 0.65 0.61 18.23
CA TRP A 41 2.05 0.94 17.91
C TRP A 41 2.55 2.10 18.78
N GLU A 42 3.58 1.85 19.59
CA GLU A 42 4.32 2.86 20.35
C GLU A 42 5.44 3.44 19.48
N GLY A 43 5.11 4.33 18.55
CA GLY A 43 6.04 5.41 18.21
C GLY A 43 6.05 6.35 19.41
N SER A 44 7.19 6.52 20.08
CA SER A 44 7.24 7.36 21.28
C SER A 44 6.81 8.78 20.89
N PRO A 45 5.75 9.37 21.48
CA PRO A 45 5.31 10.73 21.16
C PRO A 45 6.43 11.79 21.31
N GLY A 46 7.53 11.43 21.99
CA GLY A 46 8.72 12.25 22.12
C GLY A 46 9.61 12.34 20.86
N GLU A 47 9.58 11.37 19.95
CA GLU A 47 10.47 11.35 18.77
C GLU A 47 10.03 12.36 17.71
N MET A 48 8.71 12.48 17.51
CA MET A 48 8.11 13.46 16.61
C MET A 48 7.95 14.86 17.27
N ALA A 49 8.33 15.01 18.53
CA ALA A 49 8.14 16.26 19.26
C ALA A 49 9.02 17.38 18.68
N GLY A 50 8.37 18.51 18.34
CA GLY A 50 9.02 19.68 17.74
C GLY A 50 9.21 19.59 16.22
N LEU A 51 8.77 18.51 15.57
CA LEU A 51 8.72 18.43 14.11
C LEU A 51 7.57 19.27 13.55
N THR A 52 7.77 19.81 12.34
CA THR A 52 6.71 20.50 11.59
C THR A 52 5.62 19.51 11.16
N GLN A 53 4.44 20.01 10.79
CA GLN A 53 3.35 19.13 10.34
C GLN A 53 3.75 18.28 9.11
N LEU A 54 4.48 18.87 8.16
CA LEU A 54 4.94 18.15 6.97
C LEU A 54 6.03 17.12 7.29
N ALA A 55 6.91 17.40 8.26
CA ALA A 55 7.88 16.42 8.75
C ALA A 55 7.20 15.19 9.35
N ARG A 56 6.13 15.40 10.13
CA ARG A 56 5.35 14.31 10.73
C ARG A 56 4.63 13.46 9.68
N ILE A 57 4.01 14.10 8.70
CA ILE A 57 3.38 13.39 7.57
C ILE A 57 4.41 12.56 6.80
N ALA A 58 5.61 13.12 6.56
CA ALA A 58 6.68 12.38 5.91
C ALA A 58 7.14 11.18 6.74
N TRP A 59 7.30 11.36 8.06
CA TRP A 59 7.65 10.28 8.97
C TRP A 59 6.66 9.12 8.87
N GLU A 60 5.36 9.41 9.01
CA GLU A 60 4.28 8.42 8.97
C GLU A 60 4.22 7.70 7.62
N GLU A 61 4.30 8.43 6.49
CA GLU A 61 4.29 7.82 5.15
C GLU A 61 5.52 6.93 4.91
N TRP A 62 6.69 7.29 5.43
CA TRP A 62 7.89 6.47 5.28
C TRP A 62 7.85 5.22 6.17
N GLU A 63 7.33 5.34 7.39
CA GLU A 63 7.12 4.21 8.29
C GLU A 63 6.12 3.20 7.72
N GLU A 64 5.04 3.67 7.10
CA GLU A 64 4.02 2.81 6.50
C GLU A 64 4.46 2.18 5.17
N TYR A 65 4.99 2.99 4.25
CA TYR A 65 5.20 2.55 2.86
C TYR A 65 6.63 2.12 2.55
N ALA A 66 7.63 2.55 3.32
CA ALA A 66 9.03 2.22 3.08
C ALA A 66 9.76 1.81 4.38
N PRO A 67 9.27 0.79 5.11
CA PRO A 67 9.79 0.42 6.42
C PRO A 67 11.28 0.02 6.39
N THR A 68 11.74 -0.65 5.32
CA THR A 68 13.17 -0.95 5.12
C THR A 68 13.98 0.34 5.05
N ALA A 69 13.59 1.30 4.20
CA ALA A 69 14.28 2.58 4.09
C ALA A 69 14.28 3.33 5.42
N PHE A 70 13.13 3.39 6.10
CA PHE A 70 12.96 4.06 7.38
C PHE A 70 13.91 3.50 8.45
N SER A 71 14.01 2.17 8.57
CA SER A 71 14.89 1.50 9.53
C SER A 71 16.39 1.76 9.29
N MET A 72 16.74 2.13 8.06
CA MET A 72 18.12 2.40 7.67
C MET A 72 18.54 3.86 7.91
N ILE A 73 17.63 4.74 8.30
CA ILE A 73 17.94 6.15 8.59
C ILE A 73 18.66 6.23 9.94
N LYS A 74 19.86 6.84 9.93
CA LYS A 74 20.73 6.95 11.11
C LYS A 74 20.18 7.89 12.18
N ASP A 75 19.64 9.03 11.77
CA ASP A 75 19.00 10.01 12.65
C ASP A 75 17.67 10.44 12.03
N PRO A 76 16.59 9.67 12.26
CA PRO A 76 15.28 9.97 11.69
C PRO A 76 14.80 11.38 12.03
N ARG A 77 15.06 11.87 13.24
CA ARG A 77 14.61 13.20 13.65
C ARG A 77 15.26 14.30 12.83
N THR A 78 16.58 14.25 12.65
CA THR A 78 17.30 15.22 11.84
C THR A 78 16.89 15.12 10.37
N PHE A 79 16.75 13.90 9.84
CA PHE A 79 16.32 13.65 8.46
C PHE A 79 14.94 14.26 8.18
N PHE A 80 13.93 13.90 8.98
CA PHE A 80 12.56 14.37 8.77
C PHE A 80 12.38 15.85 9.13
N SER A 81 13.15 16.40 10.07
CA SER A 81 13.16 17.86 10.32
C SER A 81 13.63 18.62 9.08
N SER A 82 14.75 18.23 8.50
CA SER A 82 15.30 18.84 7.27
C SER A 82 14.35 18.67 6.08
N LEU A 83 13.76 17.47 5.93
CA LEU A 83 12.76 17.21 4.88
C LEU A 83 11.52 18.09 5.06
N GLY A 84 11.02 18.24 6.29
CA GLY A 84 9.86 19.07 6.59
C GLY A 84 10.09 20.56 6.38
N GLU A 85 11.29 21.07 6.70
CA GLU A 85 11.69 22.45 6.40
C GLU A 85 11.67 22.72 4.89
N ARG A 86 12.32 21.85 4.10
CA ARG A 86 12.31 21.93 2.63
C ARG A 86 10.90 21.83 2.05
N ALA A 87 10.08 20.94 2.60
CA ALA A 87 8.70 20.77 2.19
C ALA A 87 7.87 22.04 2.48
N GLN A 88 8.09 22.71 3.61
CA GLN A 88 7.38 23.92 3.98
C GLN A 88 7.79 25.13 3.12
N GLU A 89 9.07 25.22 2.75
CA GLU A 89 9.56 26.20 1.76
C GLU A 89 8.88 26.00 0.40
N GLU A 90 8.79 24.74 -0.05
CA GLU A 90 8.14 24.38 -1.31
C GLU A 90 6.63 24.66 -1.28
N GLU A 91 5.95 24.36 -0.17
CA GLU A 91 4.53 24.67 0.04
C GLU A 91 4.29 26.17 -0.13
N THR A 92 5.13 26.98 0.52
CA THR A 92 5.01 28.45 0.45
C THR A 92 5.23 28.96 -0.98
N ARG A 93 6.23 28.41 -1.68
CA ARG A 93 6.53 28.75 -3.07
C ARG A 93 5.36 28.42 -4.00
N LEU A 94 4.82 27.20 -3.88
CA LEU A 94 3.70 26.73 -4.70
C LEU A 94 2.42 27.48 -4.39
N ALA A 95 2.11 27.74 -3.12
CA ALA A 95 0.92 28.48 -2.72
C ALA A 95 0.93 29.90 -3.30
N ALA A 96 2.07 30.58 -3.27
CA ALA A 96 2.23 31.91 -3.87
C ALA A 96 2.01 31.88 -5.40
N ALA A 97 2.52 30.85 -6.09
CA ALA A 97 2.31 30.67 -7.51
C ALA A 97 0.84 30.37 -7.86
N MET A 98 0.16 29.55 -7.05
CA MET A 98 -1.24 29.15 -7.25
C MET A 98 -2.26 30.25 -6.91
N GLN A 99 -1.95 31.07 -5.90
CA GLN A 99 -2.83 32.17 -5.49
C GLN A 99 -3.04 33.16 -6.65
N GLY A 100 -1.97 33.53 -7.35
CA GLY A 100 -2.01 34.55 -8.41
C GLY A 100 -2.30 35.97 -7.89
N PRO A 101 -2.32 36.98 -8.78
CA PRO A 101 -2.49 38.38 -8.40
C PRO A 101 -3.88 38.66 -7.79
N ASP A 102 -3.96 39.74 -7.03
CA ASP A 102 -5.23 40.18 -6.44
C ASP A 102 -6.23 40.66 -7.49
N LYS A 103 -7.50 40.29 -7.30
CA LYS A 103 -8.58 40.63 -8.23
C LYS A 103 -9.23 41.97 -7.81
N PRO A 104 -9.39 42.94 -8.73
CA PRO A 104 -10.06 44.19 -8.40
C PRO A 104 -11.53 43.95 -8.03
N GLY A 105 -11.97 44.52 -6.91
CA GLY A 105 -13.35 44.36 -6.39
C GLY A 105 -13.60 43.08 -5.59
N GLU A 106 -12.58 42.25 -5.33
CA GLU A 106 -12.69 41.05 -4.49
C GLU A 106 -12.98 41.44 -3.02
N SER A 107 -13.94 40.75 -2.39
CA SER A 107 -14.20 40.93 -0.95
C SER A 107 -13.09 40.27 -0.13
N THR A 108 -12.84 40.76 1.08
CA THR A 108 -11.80 40.20 1.97
C THR A 108 -12.00 38.70 2.24
N ILE A 109 -13.26 38.25 2.39
CA ILE A 109 -13.60 36.84 2.61
C ILE A 109 -13.29 36.01 1.36
N ALA A 110 -13.65 36.51 0.18
CA ALA A 110 -13.35 35.80 -1.08
C ALA A 110 -11.83 35.66 -1.29
N LYS A 111 -11.07 36.72 -0.97
CA LYS A 111 -9.61 36.69 -1.00
C LYS A 111 -9.04 35.64 -0.05
N ALA A 112 -9.48 35.63 1.21
CA ALA A 112 -9.04 34.66 2.21
C ALA A 112 -9.34 33.21 1.78
N GLY A 113 -10.53 32.97 1.21
CA GLY A 113 -10.90 31.66 0.67
C GLY A 113 -9.98 31.19 -0.46
N ARG A 114 -9.66 32.07 -1.41
CA ARG A 114 -8.72 31.76 -2.51
C ARG A 114 -7.31 31.46 -1.99
N ILE A 115 -6.82 32.22 -1.01
CA ILE A 115 -5.51 31.99 -0.39
C ILE A 115 -5.49 30.62 0.28
N GLN A 116 -6.52 30.29 1.06
CA GLN A 116 -6.60 28.99 1.73
C GLN A 116 -6.66 27.83 0.73
N GLN A 117 -7.42 27.98 -0.35
CA GLN A 117 -7.49 26.99 -1.42
C GLN A 117 -6.12 26.77 -2.09
N ALA A 118 -5.39 27.86 -2.38
CA ALA A 118 -4.04 27.77 -2.94
C ALA A 118 -3.06 27.10 -1.98
N MET A 119 -3.13 27.41 -0.68
CA MET A 119 -2.31 26.74 0.35
C MET A 119 -2.62 25.24 0.44
N ASN A 120 -3.89 24.86 0.48
CA ASN A 120 -4.28 23.45 0.55
C ASN A 120 -3.82 22.67 -0.69
N ALA A 121 -4.01 23.23 -1.88
CA ALA A 121 -3.57 22.61 -3.13
C ALA A 121 -2.03 22.47 -3.20
N ALA A 122 -1.30 23.50 -2.75
CA ALA A 122 0.16 23.45 -2.67
C ALA A 122 0.62 22.36 -1.69
N ARG A 123 -0.01 22.29 -0.51
CA ARG A 123 0.29 21.28 0.50
C ARG A 123 0.10 19.86 -0.02
N GLU A 124 -1.01 19.58 -0.69
CA GLU A 124 -1.25 18.25 -1.28
C GLU A 124 -0.15 17.85 -2.28
N GLN A 125 0.29 18.80 -3.12
CA GLN A 125 1.38 18.54 -4.06
C GLN A 125 2.71 18.27 -3.37
N VAL A 126 3.03 19.01 -2.31
CA VAL A 126 4.23 18.78 -1.50
C VAL A 126 4.20 17.44 -0.80
N ILE A 127 3.06 17.05 -0.23
CA ILE A 127 2.93 15.75 0.45
C ILE A 127 3.24 14.62 -0.53
N VAL A 128 2.63 14.65 -1.71
CA VAL A 128 2.83 13.61 -2.74
C VAL A 128 4.23 13.68 -3.36
N GLY A 129 4.77 14.87 -3.57
CA GLY A 129 6.04 15.07 -4.28
C GLY A 129 7.29 14.99 -3.42
N MET A 130 7.17 15.17 -2.10
CA MET A 130 8.32 15.27 -1.19
C MET A 130 8.17 14.47 0.10
N CYS A 131 6.98 14.42 0.71
CA CYS A 131 6.80 13.74 1.99
C CYS A 131 6.66 12.21 1.82
N ARG A 132 6.02 11.77 0.74
CA ARG A 132 5.90 10.35 0.40
C ARG A 132 7.26 9.79 -0.06
N PRO A 133 7.64 8.56 0.36
CA PRO A 133 8.87 7.94 -0.13
C PRO A 133 8.83 7.76 -1.66
N PRO A 134 9.99 7.65 -2.34
CA PRO A 134 10.05 7.26 -3.74
C PRO A 134 9.43 5.87 -3.96
N ALA A 135 8.75 5.67 -5.09
CA ALA A 135 8.03 4.42 -5.38
C ALA A 135 8.94 3.17 -5.46
N ASP A 136 10.21 3.36 -5.81
CA ASP A 136 11.24 2.31 -5.85
C ASP A 136 11.80 1.92 -4.48
N LEU A 137 11.43 2.66 -3.42
CA LEU A 137 11.71 2.31 -2.03
C LEU A 137 10.50 1.72 -1.31
N MET A 138 9.32 1.74 -1.95
CA MET A 138 8.10 1.28 -1.32
C MET A 138 8.00 -0.24 -1.31
N GLU A 139 7.48 -0.77 -0.21
CA GLU A 139 7.22 -2.19 -0.03
C GLU A 139 5.73 -2.48 -0.21
N ASP A 140 5.42 -3.53 -0.97
CA ASP A 140 4.05 -4.03 -1.08
C ASP A 140 3.75 -4.92 0.13
N ASN A 141 2.96 -4.39 1.07
CA ASN A 141 2.51 -5.13 2.26
C ASN A 141 1.45 -6.20 1.94
N SER A 142 1.17 -6.50 0.67
CA SER A 142 0.19 -7.52 0.24
C SER A 142 0.67 -8.97 0.44
N ASP A 143 1.32 -9.26 1.57
CA ASP A 143 1.63 -10.64 1.97
C ASP A 143 0.38 -11.31 2.58
N GLU A 144 -0.70 -11.37 1.81
CA GLU A 144 -1.95 -12.13 2.06
C GLU A 144 -1.73 -13.67 2.05
N LEU A 145 -0.50 -14.15 1.91
CA LEU A 145 -0.19 -15.55 1.61
C LEU A 145 -0.14 -16.51 2.81
N LEU A 146 -0.56 -16.07 4.00
CA LEU A 146 -0.70 -16.93 5.18
C LEU A 146 -2.14 -17.01 5.71
N ASP A 147 -3.13 -16.57 4.93
CA ASP A 147 -4.54 -16.54 5.37
C ASP A 147 -5.35 -17.82 5.07
N ASP A 148 -4.70 -18.97 4.95
CA ASP A 148 -5.40 -20.21 5.25
C ASP A 148 -4.49 -21.20 6.00
N PRO A 149 -4.50 -21.16 7.35
CA PRO A 149 -3.85 -22.16 8.19
C PRO A 149 -4.63 -23.49 8.27
N GLU A 150 -5.87 -23.56 7.78
CA GLU A 150 -6.74 -24.73 7.86
C GLU A 150 -6.53 -25.70 6.68
N TRP A 151 -6.26 -25.20 5.46
CA TRP A 151 -6.01 -26.09 4.30
C TRP A 151 -4.77 -26.97 4.51
N VAL A 152 -3.71 -26.41 5.12
CA VAL A 152 -2.47 -27.17 5.44
C VAL A 152 -2.71 -28.20 6.54
N LYS A 153 -3.57 -27.92 7.54
CA LYS A 153 -3.78 -28.83 8.68
C LYS A 153 -4.67 -30.03 8.36
N THR A 154 -5.57 -29.92 7.39
CA THR A 154 -6.62 -30.92 7.14
C THR A 154 -6.13 -32.09 6.26
N TRP A 155 -5.18 -31.85 5.34
CA TRP A 155 -4.76 -32.85 4.33
C TRP A 155 -3.37 -33.47 4.56
N VAL A 156 -2.62 -33.03 5.59
CA VAL A 156 -1.26 -33.52 5.88
C VAL A 156 -1.23 -34.92 6.53
N LYS A 157 -2.34 -35.44 7.09
CA LYS A 157 -2.31 -36.69 7.89
C LYS A 157 -2.01 -38.00 7.13
N GLY A 158 -1.84 -37.98 5.80
CA GLY A 158 -1.46 -39.15 4.99
C GLY A 158 -0.12 -39.01 4.24
N VAL A 159 0.17 -37.82 3.72
CA VAL A 159 1.36 -37.55 2.87
C VAL A 159 2.60 -37.18 3.67
N ASP A 160 2.46 -36.90 4.98
CA ASP A 160 3.55 -36.44 5.85
C ASP A 160 4.78 -37.39 5.80
N TYR A 161 4.56 -38.71 5.71
CA TYR A 161 5.62 -39.71 5.58
C TYR A 161 6.50 -39.47 4.35
N TYR A 162 5.89 -39.28 3.17
CA TYR A 162 6.61 -39.05 1.91
C TYR A 162 7.25 -37.66 1.80
N LEU A 163 6.82 -36.71 2.63
CA LEU A 163 7.40 -35.36 2.69
C LEU A 163 8.55 -35.24 3.71
N LEU A 164 8.84 -36.30 4.46
CA LEU A 164 9.98 -36.32 5.37
C LEU A 164 11.30 -36.20 4.58
N PRO A 165 12.24 -35.34 4.99
CA PRO A 165 13.51 -35.12 4.28
C PRO A 165 14.39 -36.36 4.03
N TRP A 166 14.10 -37.47 4.71
CA TRP A 166 14.88 -38.71 4.67
C TRP A 166 14.11 -39.89 4.03
N VAL A 167 12.90 -39.65 3.52
CA VAL A 167 12.15 -40.64 2.74
C VAL A 167 12.41 -40.32 1.26
N GLU A 168 13.15 -41.21 0.59
CA GLU A 168 13.45 -41.11 -0.85
C GLU A 168 12.41 -41.84 -1.72
N GLU A 169 11.50 -42.58 -1.08
CA GLU A 169 10.45 -43.36 -1.73
C GLU A 169 9.31 -42.43 -2.15
N GLU A 170 8.94 -42.49 -3.43
CA GLU A 170 7.75 -41.84 -3.95
C GLU A 170 6.55 -42.80 -3.80
N PRO A 171 5.33 -42.29 -3.54
CA PRO A 171 4.14 -43.13 -3.56
C PRO A 171 3.99 -43.79 -4.93
N ASP A 172 3.68 -45.08 -4.97
CA ASP A 172 3.46 -45.79 -6.23
C ASP A 172 2.09 -45.40 -6.82
N PRO A 173 2.04 -44.82 -8.05
CA PRO A 173 0.78 -44.46 -8.68
C PRO A 173 -0.12 -45.67 -8.97
N GLU A 174 0.42 -46.90 -9.06
CA GLU A 174 -0.37 -48.12 -9.27
C GLU A 174 -1.04 -48.61 -7.97
N GLU A 175 -0.47 -48.29 -6.81
CA GLU A 175 -1.01 -48.68 -5.50
C GLU A 175 -1.98 -47.64 -4.95
N ASP A 176 -1.70 -46.34 -5.13
CA ASP A 176 -2.55 -45.24 -4.66
C ASP A 176 -2.38 -43.96 -5.50
N GLU A 177 -3.16 -43.87 -6.58
CA GLU A 177 -3.17 -42.73 -7.51
C GLU A 177 -3.54 -41.41 -6.81
N GLU A 178 -4.45 -41.42 -5.82
CA GLU A 178 -4.83 -40.22 -5.07
C GLU A 178 -3.68 -39.70 -4.21
N MET A 179 -2.91 -40.61 -3.59
CA MET A 179 -1.72 -40.25 -2.81
C MET A 179 -0.57 -39.72 -3.68
N TYR A 180 -0.39 -40.27 -4.89
CA TYR A 180 0.59 -39.77 -5.86
C TYR A 180 0.28 -38.34 -6.31
N GLU A 181 -0.98 -38.06 -6.68
CA GLU A 181 -1.42 -36.71 -7.09
C GLU A 181 -1.30 -35.69 -5.95
N LEU A 182 -1.66 -36.07 -4.72
CA LEU A 182 -1.51 -35.21 -3.54
C LEU A 182 -0.04 -34.95 -3.16
N TYR A 183 0.83 -35.96 -3.28
CA TYR A 183 2.28 -35.84 -3.08
C TYR A 183 2.90 -34.81 -4.04
N TRP A 184 2.65 -34.96 -5.34
CA TRP A 184 3.18 -34.03 -6.34
C TRP A 184 2.60 -32.62 -6.23
N LEU A 185 1.33 -32.48 -5.85
CA LEU A 185 0.72 -31.17 -5.57
C LEU A 185 1.39 -30.45 -4.40
N LEU A 186 1.62 -31.16 -3.28
CA LEU A 186 2.26 -30.59 -2.09
C LEU A 186 3.73 -30.27 -2.31
N ILE A 187 4.47 -31.15 -3.00
CA ILE A 187 5.86 -30.91 -3.39
C ILE A 187 5.95 -29.70 -4.32
N SER A 188 5.10 -29.61 -5.33
CA SER A 188 5.09 -28.45 -6.25
C SER A 188 4.81 -27.15 -5.49
N ARG A 189 3.79 -27.13 -4.61
CA ARG A 189 3.50 -25.96 -3.76
C ARG A 189 4.66 -25.61 -2.83
N LYS A 190 5.35 -26.61 -2.25
CA LYS A 190 6.52 -26.41 -1.39
C LYS A 190 7.66 -25.76 -2.16
N TYR A 191 7.99 -26.28 -3.35
CA TYR A 191 9.04 -25.71 -4.18
C TYR A 191 8.68 -24.31 -4.69
N GLU A 192 7.46 -24.09 -5.15
CA GLU A 192 7.02 -22.75 -5.54
C GLU A 192 7.04 -21.78 -4.35
N ALA A 193 6.68 -22.23 -3.15
CA ALA A 193 6.79 -21.41 -1.94
C ALA A 193 8.25 -21.08 -1.62
N GLN A 194 9.16 -22.05 -1.72
CA GLN A 194 10.59 -21.82 -1.53
C GLN A 194 11.16 -20.85 -2.58
N GLU A 195 10.79 -21.02 -3.85
CA GLU A 195 11.21 -20.13 -4.93
C GLU A 195 10.65 -18.72 -4.72
N ARG A 196 9.38 -18.59 -4.31
CA ARG A 196 8.78 -17.28 -3.94
C ARG A 196 9.52 -16.63 -2.77
N MET A 197 9.85 -17.38 -1.73
CA MET A 197 10.62 -16.86 -0.58
C MET A 197 12.04 -16.43 -1.00
N ALA A 198 12.71 -17.22 -1.84
CA ALA A 198 14.02 -16.87 -2.39
C ALA A 198 13.95 -15.62 -3.29
N ASN A 199 12.91 -15.51 -4.11
CA ASN A 199 12.67 -14.34 -4.95
C ASN A 199 12.38 -13.11 -4.09
N LYS A 200 11.52 -13.20 -3.08
CA LYS A 200 11.26 -12.12 -2.12
C LYS A 200 12.53 -11.69 -1.40
N GLN A 201 13.34 -12.64 -0.94
CA GLN A 201 14.63 -12.34 -0.31
C GLN A 201 15.54 -11.56 -1.26
N LYS A 202 15.63 -12.01 -2.52
CA LYS A 202 16.43 -11.33 -3.55
C LYS A 202 15.89 -9.94 -3.90
N GLU A 203 14.56 -9.76 -3.95
CA GLU A 203 13.94 -8.44 -4.14
C GLU A 203 14.21 -7.53 -2.93
N HIS A 204 14.10 -8.05 -1.71
CA HIS A 204 14.43 -7.31 -0.49
C HIS A 204 15.91 -6.91 -0.45
N GLU A 205 16.84 -7.78 -0.84
CA GLU A 205 18.25 -7.45 -0.95
C GLU A 205 18.51 -6.31 -1.95
N LYS A 206 17.85 -6.33 -3.11
CA LYS A 206 17.92 -5.21 -4.07
C LYS A 206 17.35 -3.93 -3.48
N LEU A 207 16.23 -4.03 -2.77
CA LEU A 207 15.60 -2.90 -2.09
C LEU A 207 16.56 -2.29 -1.06
N VAL A 208 17.21 -3.09 -0.22
CA VAL A 208 18.19 -2.61 0.77
C VAL A 208 19.34 -1.86 0.10
N VAL A 209 19.86 -2.38 -1.02
CA VAL A 209 20.89 -1.68 -1.81
C VAL A 209 20.35 -0.33 -2.29
N ARG A 210 19.12 -0.31 -2.83
CA ARG A 210 18.49 0.90 -3.34
C ARG A 210 18.22 1.94 -2.25
N CYS A 211 17.71 1.52 -1.10
CA CYS A 211 17.52 2.38 0.07
C CYS A 211 18.83 3.02 0.51
N ARG A 212 19.92 2.25 0.53
CA ARG A 212 21.25 2.77 0.89
C ARG A 212 21.76 3.78 -0.13
N GLU A 213 21.61 3.51 -1.42
CA GLU A 213 21.97 4.46 -2.48
C GLU A 213 21.20 5.78 -2.36
N PHE A 214 19.91 5.69 -2.03
CA PHE A 214 19.06 6.86 -1.86
C PHE A 214 19.43 7.69 -0.63
N LEU A 215 19.62 7.03 0.52
CA LEU A 215 19.91 7.68 1.80
C LEU A 215 21.34 8.23 1.88
N GLY A 216 22.31 7.62 1.18
CA GLY A 216 23.69 8.08 1.17
C GLY A 216 24.29 8.18 2.58
N ASP A 217 24.68 9.39 2.99
CA ASP A 217 25.28 9.69 4.30
C ASP A 217 24.27 9.59 5.47
N ASP A 218 22.97 9.66 5.18
CA ASP A 218 21.91 9.50 6.17
C ASP A 218 21.66 8.02 6.53
N ALA A 219 22.27 7.08 5.80
CA ALA A 219 22.16 5.65 6.07
C ALA A 219 23.02 5.21 7.28
N ILE A 220 22.53 4.24 8.05
CA ILE A 220 23.31 3.58 9.09
C ILE A 220 24.55 2.90 8.46
N PRO A 221 25.78 3.15 8.97
CA PRO A 221 27.00 2.56 8.43
C PRO A 221 27.03 1.04 8.59
N ILE A 222 27.55 0.33 7.59
CA ILE A 222 27.75 -1.13 7.68
C ILE A 222 28.89 -1.38 8.67
N GLY A 223 28.60 -2.05 9.80
CA GLY A 223 29.61 -2.46 10.79
C GLY A 223 29.50 -1.85 12.19
N PHE A 224 28.37 -1.20 12.52
CA PHE A 224 27.99 -0.92 13.90
C PHE A 224 26.82 -1.83 14.31
N GLU A 225 27.14 -3.10 14.60
CA GLU A 225 26.38 -3.98 15.50
C GLU A 225 27.32 -4.45 16.62
#